data_AF-A0A643IQI3-F1
#
_entry.id   AF-A0A643IQI3-F1
#
_cell.length_a   1.000
_cell.length_b   1.000
_cell.length_c   1.000
_cell.angle_alpha   90.00
_cell.angle_beta   90.00
_cell.angle_gamma   90.00
#
_symmetry.space_group_name_H-M   'P 1'
#
loop_
_entity.id
_entity.type
_entity.pdbx_description
1 polymer ?
#
loop_
_entity_poly.entity_id
_entity_poly.type
_entity_poly.pdbx_seq_one_letter_code
_entity_poly.pdbx_strand_id
1 'polypeptide(L)'
;SGDDPRLIPGHAFALEGHPRADFNAWWRPVRVVHRGTQYAGQEEESADAPLGVSYDLRAELVPEDVEWRPAPLPRPRIDGPQIATVVGPVGEEIHCDEWGRVKVQFPWDREGRHDEFSTCWIRVAQNWAGADWGHMAIPRIGQEVIVDYLDGDCDQPI
;
A
#
# COMPACT_ATOMS: atom_id res chain seq x y z
N SER A 1 5.27 -26.69 14.38
CA SER A 1 4.00 -27.20 13.83
C SER A 1 3.10 -27.54 14.99
N GLY A 2 1.80 -27.52 14.79
CA GLY A 2 0.81 -27.89 15.80
C GLY A 2 -0.45 -28.43 15.15
N ASP A 3 -1.47 -28.67 15.94
CA ASP A 3 -2.76 -29.22 15.52
C ASP A 3 -3.94 -28.45 16.14
N ASP A 4 -3.72 -27.31 16.80
CA ASP A 4 -4.79 -26.48 17.36
C ASP A 4 -5.44 -25.59 16.28
N PRO A 5 -6.69 -25.89 15.84
CA PRO A 5 -7.34 -25.13 14.78
C PRO A 5 -7.77 -23.72 15.17
N ARG A 6 -7.64 -23.36 16.45
CA ARG A 6 -8.04 -22.04 16.95
C ARG A 6 -6.93 -20.99 16.80
N LEU A 7 -5.71 -21.40 16.46
CA LEU A 7 -4.59 -20.49 16.31
C LEU A 7 -4.78 -19.59 15.09
N ILE A 8 -4.89 -18.28 15.32
CA ILE A 8 -5.09 -17.28 14.27
C ILE A 8 -4.06 -16.14 14.38
N PRO A 9 -3.66 -15.51 13.25
CA PRO A 9 -2.79 -14.34 13.29
C PRO A 9 -3.35 -13.21 14.16
N GLY A 10 -2.47 -12.52 14.89
CA GLY A 10 -2.79 -11.34 15.70
C GLY A 10 -3.24 -11.61 17.14
N HIS A 11 -3.63 -12.84 17.48
CA HIS A 11 -4.03 -13.20 18.85
C HIS A 11 -2.87 -13.83 19.61
N ALA A 12 -2.45 -13.18 20.69
CA ALA A 12 -1.39 -13.70 21.54
C ALA A 12 -1.83 -14.91 22.36
N PHE A 13 -0.91 -15.84 22.61
CA PHE A 13 -1.13 -17.01 23.45
C PHE A 13 0.12 -17.31 24.28
N ALA A 14 -0.07 -17.96 25.44
CA ALA A 14 1.02 -18.50 26.23
C ALA A 14 1.42 -19.88 25.69
N LEU A 15 2.70 -20.07 25.36
CA LEU A 15 3.25 -21.39 25.08
C LEU A 15 3.69 -22.02 26.40
N GLU A 16 3.27 -23.27 26.65
CA GLU A 16 3.60 -24.02 27.85
C GLU A 16 4.08 -25.44 27.49
N GLY A 17 4.88 -26.06 28.36
CA GLY A 17 5.37 -27.43 28.18
C GLY A 17 6.49 -27.60 27.14
N HIS A 18 7.06 -26.52 26.61
CA HIS A 18 8.19 -26.60 25.68
C HIS A 18 9.47 -27.03 26.41
N PRO A 19 10.25 -28.02 25.90
CA PRO A 19 11.47 -28.52 26.55
C PRO A 19 12.53 -27.44 26.82
N ARG A 20 12.54 -26.39 25.99
CA ARG A 20 13.35 -25.20 26.17
C ARG A 20 12.58 -24.19 27.00
N ALA A 21 13.06 -23.92 28.21
CA ALA A 21 12.34 -23.11 29.20
C ALA A 21 12.02 -21.68 28.73
N ASP A 22 12.96 -21.06 28.02
CA ASP A 22 12.85 -19.70 27.44
C ASP A 22 11.72 -19.55 26.41
N PHE A 23 11.24 -20.65 25.82
CA PHE A 23 10.14 -20.61 24.86
C PHE A 23 8.77 -20.63 25.54
N ASN A 24 8.70 -20.96 26.84
CA ASN A 24 7.45 -20.96 27.59
C ASN A 24 7.07 -19.51 27.98
N ALA A 25 6.64 -18.75 26.98
CA ALA A 25 6.39 -17.32 27.04
C ALA A 25 5.15 -16.96 26.21
N TRP A 26 4.81 -15.67 26.17
CA TRP A 26 3.73 -15.16 25.31
C TRP A 26 4.23 -14.92 23.88
N TRP A 27 3.49 -15.48 22.93
CA TRP A 27 3.78 -15.39 21.51
C TRP A 27 2.56 -14.90 20.75
N ARG A 28 2.81 -14.15 19.68
CA ARG A 28 1.78 -13.70 18.74
C ARG A 28 2.04 -14.29 17.35
N PRO A 29 1.09 -15.03 16.76
CA PRO A 29 1.24 -15.49 15.39
C PRO A 29 1.12 -14.32 14.41
N VAL A 30 2.06 -14.23 13.47
CA VAL A 30 2.02 -13.25 12.36
C VAL A 30 1.63 -13.89 11.04
N ARG A 31 1.78 -15.22 10.94
CA ARG A 31 1.33 -16.02 9.81
C ARG A 31 0.94 -17.41 10.31
N VAL A 32 -0.18 -17.93 9.82
CA VAL A 32 -0.60 -19.31 10.07
C VAL A 32 -1.01 -19.96 8.75
N VAL A 33 -0.54 -21.17 8.52
CA VAL A 33 -0.93 -22.03 7.39
C VAL A 33 -1.53 -23.29 7.98
N HIS A 34 -2.82 -23.50 7.73
CA HIS A 34 -3.54 -24.70 8.12
C HIS A 34 -3.59 -25.69 6.95
N ARG A 35 -3.40 -26.96 7.23
CA ARG A 35 -3.47 -28.05 6.26
C ARG A 35 -4.34 -29.16 6.83
N GLY A 36 -5.43 -29.45 6.14
CA GLY A 36 -6.31 -30.59 6.44
C GLY A 36 -6.29 -31.57 5.27
N THR A 37 -6.23 -32.87 5.57
CA THR A 37 -6.42 -33.94 4.59
C THR A 37 -7.60 -34.78 5.04
N GLN A 38 -8.62 -34.89 4.19
CA GLN A 38 -9.78 -35.74 4.40
C GLN A 38 -9.97 -36.63 3.17
N TYR A 39 -10.19 -37.92 3.39
CA TYR A 39 -10.49 -38.89 2.35
C TYR A 39 -12.03 -39.06 2.29
N ALA A 40 -12.56 -39.40 1.11
CA ALA A 40 -13.99 -39.28 0.81
C ALA A 40 -14.76 -40.62 0.86
N GLY A 41 -14.21 -41.65 1.51
CA GLY A 41 -14.81 -42.99 1.56
C GLY A 41 -15.57 -43.24 2.87
N GLN A 42 -16.79 -43.79 2.79
CA GLN A 42 -17.58 -44.23 3.96
C GLN A 42 -16.98 -45.42 4.74
N GLU A 43 -15.81 -45.93 4.35
CA GLU A 43 -15.12 -47.06 4.99
C GLU A 43 -14.15 -46.64 6.12
N GLU A 44 -14.16 -45.36 6.54
CA GLU A 44 -13.16 -44.76 7.43
C GLU A 44 -13.50 -44.81 8.94
N GLU A 45 -14.65 -45.36 9.35
CA GLU A 45 -15.03 -45.55 10.77
C GLU A 45 -14.54 -46.89 11.36
N SER A 46 -13.57 -47.55 10.74
CA SER A 46 -12.91 -48.74 11.30
C SER A 46 -11.53 -48.36 11.87
N ALA A 47 -11.19 -48.89 13.05
CA ALA A 47 -9.90 -48.64 13.70
C ALA A 47 -8.67 -49.09 12.87
N ASP A 48 -8.89 -49.89 11.82
CA ASP A 48 -7.87 -50.42 10.90
C ASP A 48 -7.86 -49.74 9.51
N ALA A 49 -8.53 -48.58 9.34
CA ALA A 49 -8.51 -47.87 8.06
C ALA A 49 -7.09 -47.33 7.74
N PRO A 50 -6.52 -47.60 6.55
CA PRO A 50 -5.15 -47.21 6.20
C PRO A 50 -4.98 -45.70 5.94
N LEU A 51 -6.10 -44.96 5.81
CA LEU A 51 -6.16 -43.54 5.54
C LEU A 51 -7.17 -42.91 6.52
N GLY A 52 -6.75 -41.87 7.23
CA GLY A 52 -7.57 -41.15 8.20
C GLY A 52 -7.53 -39.65 8.00
N VAL A 53 -8.46 -38.94 8.64
CA VAL A 53 -8.50 -37.48 8.64
C VAL A 53 -7.31 -36.94 9.42
N SER A 54 -6.55 -36.03 8.82
CA SER A 54 -5.41 -35.37 9.48
C SER A 54 -5.48 -33.86 9.36
N TYR A 55 -4.98 -33.19 10.40
CA TYR A 55 -4.89 -31.75 10.48
C TYR A 55 -3.53 -31.36 11.05
N ASP A 56 -2.84 -30.44 10.37
CA ASP A 56 -1.62 -29.82 10.86
C ASP A 56 -1.60 -28.32 10.55
N LEU A 57 -0.87 -27.56 11.36
CA LEU A 57 -0.58 -26.16 11.10
C LEU A 57 0.90 -25.85 11.21
N ARG A 58 1.30 -24.82 10.47
CA ARG A 58 2.60 -24.15 10.61
C ARG A 58 2.33 -22.68 10.87
N ALA A 59 2.95 -22.15 11.93
CA ALA A 59 2.83 -20.75 12.31
C ALA A 59 4.20 -20.09 12.40
N GLU A 60 4.26 -18.82 12.00
CA GLU A 60 5.37 -17.92 12.28
C GLU A 60 4.95 -17.06 13.47
N LEU A 61 5.78 -17.08 14.52
CA LEU A 61 5.48 -16.44 15.79
C LEU A 61 6.50 -15.34 16.06
N VAL A 62 6.03 -14.28 16.71
CA VAL A 62 6.88 -13.23 17.28
C VAL A 62 6.61 -13.12 18.78
N PRO A 63 7.60 -12.74 19.59
CA PRO A 63 7.36 -12.43 21.00
C PRO A 63 6.28 -11.36 21.15
N GLU A 64 5.39 -11.51 22.12
CA GLU A 64 4.28 -10.57 22.32
C GLU A 64 4.77 -9.16 22.75
N ASP A 65 5.90 -9.11 23.46
CA ASP A 65 6.52 -7.87 23.95
C ASP A 65 7.29 -7.09 22.88
N VAL A 66 7.34 -7.61 21.65
CA VAL A 66 7.98 -6.94 20.52
C VAL A 66 6.94 -6.25 19.65
N GLU A 67 7.22 -4.98 19.33
CA GLU A 67 6.49 -4.26 18.29
C GLU A 67 6.86 -4.84 16.92
N TRP A 68 5.93 -5.59 16.33
CA TRP A 68 6.12 -6.18 15.01
C TRP A 68 5.46 -5.31 13.94
N ARG A 69 6.20 -5.03 12.87
CA ARG A 69 5.70 -4.32 11.68
C ARG A 69 6.02 -5.15 10.44
N PRO A 70 5.06 -5.36 9.52
CA PRO A 70 5.35 -6.02 8.26
C PRO A 70 6.33 -5.19 7.45
N ALA A 71 7.11 -5.84 6.59
CA ALA A 71 7.90 -5.13 5.60
C ALA A 71 6.96 -4.30 4.69
N PRO A 72 7.30 -3.04 4.39
CA PRO A 72 6.49 -2.22 3.50
C PRO A 72 6.46 -2.84 2.10
N LEU A 73 5.32 -2.72 1.43
CA LEU A 73 5.22 -3.07 0.02
C LEU A 73 6.11 -2.14 -0.82
N PRO A 74 6.60 -2.58 -1.99
CA PRO A 74 7.26 -1.70 -2.94
C PRO A 74 6.40 -0.48 -3.24
N ARG A 75 7.00 0.71 -3.23
CA ARG A 75 6.25 1.93 -3.58
C ARG A 75 5.80 1.86 -5.05
N PRO A 76 4.57 2.32 -5.36
CA PRO A 76 4.16 2.54 -6.74
C PRO A 76 5.16 3.46 -7.45
N ARG A 77 5.40 3.22 -8.74
CA ARG A 77 6.26 4.05 -9.57
C ARG A 77 5.57 4.41 -10.86
N ILE A 78 5.81 5.63 -11.31
CA ILE A 78 5.41 6.12 -12.62
C ILE A 78 6.61 6.02 -13.56
N ASP A 79 6.46 5.24 -14.63
CA ASP A 79 7.56 4.94 -15.56
C ASP A 79 7.92 6.11 -16.49
N GLY A 80 7.04 7.09 -16.63
CA GLY A 80 7.26 8.24 -17.50
C GLY A 80 6.19 9.31 -17.37
N PRO A 81 6.39 10.45 -18.05
CA PRO A 81 5.53 11.61 -17.91
C PRO A 81 4.11 11.33 -18.41
N GLN A 82 3.15 12.07 -17.86
CA GLN A 82 1.73 11.97 -18.17
C GLN A 82 1.17 13.32 -18.61
N ILE A 83 0.07 13.30 -19.35
CA ILE A 83 -0.66 14.53 -19.70
C ILE A 83 -1.70 14.81 -18.62
N ALA A 84 -1.87 16.08 -18.27
CA ALA A 84 -2.93 16.56 -17.40
C ALA A 84 -3.51 17.89 -17.91
N THR A 85 -4.73 18.21 -17.51
CA THR A 85 -5.35 19.51 -17.82
C THR A 85 -5.22 20.43 -16.64
N VAL A 86 -4.78 21.67 -16.84
CA VAL A 86 -4.71 22.70 -15.77
C VAL A 86 -6.13 23.07 -15.33
N VAL A 87 -6.34 23.17 -14.02
CA VAL A 87 -7.65 23.44 -13.40
C VAL A 87 -7.57 24.53 -12.33
N GLY A 88 -8.72 25.10 -11.99
CA GLY A 88 -8.85 26.15 -11.00
C GLY A 88 -10.31 26.58 -10.81
N PRO A 89 -10.55 27.67 -10.07
CA PRO A 89 -11.90 28.13 -9.74
C PRO A 89 -12.71 28.52 -10.98
N VAL A 90 -14.03 28.38 -10.89
CA VAL A 90 -14.94 28.77 -11.96
C VAL A 90 -14.84 30.27 -12.24
N GLY A 91 -14.67 30.64 -13.51
CA GLY A 91 -14.60 32.02 -13.96
C GLY A 91 -13.18 32.62 -13.94
N GLU A 92 -12.20 31.91 -13.40
CA GLU A 92 -10.79 32.28 -13.48
C GLU A 92 -10.17 31.77 -14.78
N GLU A 93 -9.19 32.53 -15.30
CA GLU A 93 -8.38 32.09 -16.44
C GLU A 93 -7.01 31.54 -15.99
N ILE A 94 -6.46 32.09 -14.90
CA ILE A 94 -5.16 31.71 -14.35
C ILE A 94 -5.35 31.42 -12.87
N HIS A 95 -4.90 30.24 -12.42
CA HIS A 95 -4.91 29.85 -11.02
C HIS A 95 -3.52 29.36 -10.61
N CYS A 96 -2.75 30.24 -9.98
CA CYS A 96 -1.44 29.92 -9.44
C CYS A 96 -1.22 30.53 -8.05
N ASP A 97 -0.26 29.97 -7.31
CA ASP A 97 0.19 30.52 -6.03
C ASP A 97 1.39 31.47 -6.19
N GLU A 98 1.95 31.93 -5.06
CA GLU A 98 3.10 32.84 -5.01
C GLU A 98 4.37 32.26 -5.68
N TRP A 99 4.42 30.95 -5.93
CA TRP A 99 5.55 30.26 -6.54
C TRP A 99 5.30 29.90 -8.02
N GLY A 100 4.19 30.37 -8.60
CA GLY A 100 3.82 30.06 -9.99
C GLY A 100 3.43 28.60 -10.19
N ARG A 101 3.04 27.89 -9.12
CA ARG A 101 2.54 26.51 -9.20
C ARG A 101 1.11 26.51 -9.70
N VAL A 102 0.71 25.44 -10.38
CA VAL A 102 -0.67 25.26 -10.86
C VAL A 102 -1.28 24.00 -10.27
N LYS A 103 -2.59 23.86 -10.43
CA LYS A 103 -3.30 22.60 -10.17
C LYS A 103 -3.72 21.99 -11.48
N VAL A 104 -3.76 20.67 -11.51
CA VAL A 104 -4.15 19.89 -12.70
C VAL A 104 -5.21 18.85 -12.37
N GLN A 105 -5.85 18.31 -13.40
CA GLN A 105 -6.67 17.11 -13.36
C GLN A 105 -6.04 16.07 -14.29
N PHE A 106 -5.75 14.88 -13.76
CA PHE A 106 -5.28 13.77 -14.58
C PHE A 106 -6.45 13.06 -15.28
N PRO A 107 -6.26 12.53 -16.49
CA PRO A 107 -7.31 11.79 -17.21
C PRO A 107 -7.83 10.55 -16.48
N TRP A 108 -7.01 9.96 -15.60
CA TRP A 108 -7.37 8.79 -14.80
C TRP A 108 -8.03 9.15 -13.46
N ASP A 109 -8.00 10.41 -13.05
CA ASP A 109 -8.65 10.86 -11.82
C ASP A 109 -10.16 11.00 -12.05
N ARG A 110 -10.91 10.07 -11.45
CA ARG A 110 -12.37 9.96 -11.53
C ARG A 110 -13.09 10.71 -10.41
N GLU A 111 -12.37 11.12 -9.37
CA GLU A 111 -12.94 11.77 -8.19
C GLU A 111 -12.83 13.30 -8.28
N GLY A 112 -11.79 13.80 -8.95
CA GLY A 112 -11.64 15.22 -9.22
C GLY A 112 -12.77 15.80 -10.07
N ARG A 113 -13.10 17.07 -9.83
CA ARG A 113 -14.25 17.76 -10.42
C ARG A 113 -13.84 18.81 -11.44
N HIS A 114 -12.59 18.77 -11.90
CA HIS A 114 -11.98 19.81 -12.73
C HIS A 114 -12.06 21.20 -12.09
N ASP A 115 -11.79 21.29 -10.79
CA ASP A 115 -11.90 22.51 -9.99
C ASP A 115 -10.59 22.79 -9.20
N GLU A 116 -10.59 23.82 -8.35
CA GLU A 116 -9.44 24.19 -7.53
C GLU A 116 -9.06 23.16 -6.45
N PHE A 117 -9.80 22.06 -6.30
CA PHE A 117 -9.55 21.03 -5.30
C PHE A 117 -9.03 19.70 -5.88
N SER A 118 -8.91 19.60 -7.21
CA SER A 118 -8.49 18.36 -7.89
C SER A 118 -7.12 17.82 -7.44
N THR A 119 -6.12 18.70 -7.26
CA THR A 119 -4.75 18.28 -6.92
C THR A 119 -4.05 19.22 -5.94
N CYS A 120 -2.87 18.81 -5.49
CA CYS A 120 -1.91 19.67 -4.83
C CYS A 120 -1.33 20.72 -5.80
N TRP A 121 -0.55 21.66 -5.26
CA TRP A 121 0.19 22.62 -6.08
C TRP A 121 1.40 21.97 -6.73
N ILE A 122 1.43 21.96 -8.06
CA ILE A 122 2.49 21.37 -8.88
C ILE A 122 3.37 22.48 -9.45
N ARG A 123 4.69 22.35 -9.29
CA ARG A 123 5.66 23.28 -9.88
C ARG A 123 5.59 23.24 -11.39
N VAL A 124 6.01 24.33 -12.03
CA VAL A 124 6.00 24.41 -13.50
C VAL A 124 7.42 24.70 -13.96
N ALA A 125 7.98 23.79 -14.75
CA ALA A 125 9.27 24.00 -15.38
C ALA A 125 9.25 25.27 -16.26
N GLN A 126 10.25 26.13 -16.07
CA GLN A 126 10.42 27.34 -16.84
C GLN A 126 11.64 27.23 -17.75
N ASN A 127 11.61 27.94 -18.88
CA ASN A 127 12.76 28.00 -19.80
C ASN A 127 14.04 28.51 -19.11
N TRP A 128 13.90 29.42 -18.14
CA TRP A 128 15.00 29.97 -17.37
C TRP A 128 14.50 30.57 -16.04
N ALA A 129 15.08 30.16 -14.92
CA ALA A 129 14.72 30.66 -13.60
C ALA A 129 15.97 31.05 -12.78
N GLY A 130 16.08 32.32 -12.42
CA GLY A 130 17.02 32.87 -11.44
C GLY A 130 16.31 33.25 -10.13
N ALA A 131 17.04 33.83 -9.18
CA ALA A 131 16.51 34.10 -7.83
C ALA A 131 15.26 34.99 -7.83
N ASP A 132 15.28 36.10 -8.58
CA ASP A 132 14.16 37.06 -8.70
C ASP A 132 13.94 37.52 -10.15
N TRP A 133 14.49 36.77 -11.12
CA TRP A 133 14.49 37.14 -12.53
C TRP A 133 14.53 35.89 -13.40
N GLY A 134 13.99 35.97 -14.60
CA GLY A 134 13.92 34.82 -15.52
C GLY A 134 12.71 34.90 -16.44
N HIS A 135 12.39 33.77 -17.05
CA HIS A 135 11.19 33.60 -17.86
C HIS A 135 10.04 33.08 -16.98
N MET A 136 8.83 33.62 -17.20
CA MET A 136 7.63 33.15 -16.53
C MET A 136 6.49 33.00 -17.53
N ALA A 137 6.08 31.76 -17.78
CA ALA A 137 4.86 31.44 -18.50
C ALA A 137 4.02 30.48 -17.64
N ILE A 138 2.95 31.01 -17.06
CA ILE A 138 2.02 30.23 -16.24
C ILE A 138 0.98 29.55 -17.14
N PRO A 139 0.85 28.22 -17.11
CA PRO A 139 -0.22 27.51 -17.78
C PRO A 139 -1.60 27.98 -17.32
N ARG A 140 -2.50 28.22 -18.27
CA ARG A 140 -3.87 28.70 -18.01
C ARG A 140 -4.83 27.54 -17.81
N ILE A 141 -5.92 27.78 -17.11
CA ILE A 141 -6.98 26.79 -16.90
C ILE A 141 -7.48 26.27 -18.25
N GLY A 142 -7.61 24.94 -18.37
CA GLY A 142 -8.00 24.24 -19.59
C GLY A 142 -6.85 23.89 -20.54
N GLN A 143 -5.63 24.38 -20.31
CA GLN A 143 -4.47 23.98 -21.11
C GLN A 143 -3.96 22.59 -20.70
N GLU A 144 -3.47 21.83 -21.68
CA GLU A 144 -2.80 20.56 -21.44
C GLU A 144 -1.32 20.79 -21.10
N VAL A 145 -0.84 20.07 -20.10
CA VAL A 145 0.55 20.08 -19.65
C VAL A 145 1.08 18.65 -19.58
N ILE A 146 2.40 18.53 -19.71
CA ILE A 146 3.13 17.30 -19.40
C ILE A 146 3.58 17.41 -17.96
N VAL A 147 3.21 16.41 -17.15
CA VAL A 147 3.58 16.28 -15.73
C VAL A 147 4.58 15.14 -15.61
N ASP A 148 5.73 15.43 -15.02
CA ASP A 148 6.74 14.43 -14.68
C ASP A 148 6.75 14.17 -13.17
N TYR A 149 7.50 13.16 -12.73
CA TYR A 149 7.48 12.69 -11.35
C TYR A 149 8.91 12.53 -10.83
N LEU A 150 9.25 13.22 -9.73
CA LEU A 150 10.59 13.13 -9.15
C LEU A 150 10.88 11.68 -8.72
N ASP A 151 11.96 11.10 -9.26
CA ASP A 151 12.34 9.69 -9.09
C ASP A 151 11.24 8.67 -9.48
N GLY A 152 10.23 9.09 -10.24
CA GLY A 152 9.04 8.31 -10.56
C GLY A 152 8.06 8.14 -9.39
N ASP A 153 8.16 8.96 -8.34
CA ASP A 153 7.26 8.94 -7.19
C ASP A 153 5.93 9.62 -7.53
N CYS A 154 4.81 8.89 -7.44
CA CYS A 154 3.48 9.41 -7.77
C CYS A 154 3.04 10.58 -6.88
N ASP A 155 3.65 10.71 -5.69
CA ASP A 155 3.35 11.77 -4.74
C ASP A 155 4.17 13.05 -4.98
N GLN A 156 5.08 13.05 -5.97
CA GLN A 156 5.99 14.16 -6.26
C GLN A 156 5.92 14.64 -7.73
N PRO A 157 4.76 15.14 -8.19
CA PRO A 157 4.62 15.69 -9.54
C PRO A 157 5.35 17.03 -9.72
N ILE A 158 5.82 17.30 -10.94
CA ILE A 158 6.48 18.54 -11.38
C ILE A 158 6.19 18.86 -12.85
#